data_AF-A0A2C5ZSV0-F1
#
_entry.id   AF-A0A2C5ZSV0-F1
#
_cell.length_a   1.000
_cell.length_b   1.000
_cell.length_c   1.000
_cell.angle_alpha   90.00
_cell.angle_beta   90.00
_cell.angle_gamma   90.00
#
_symmetry.space_group_name_H-M   'P 1'
#
loop_
_entity.id
_entity.type
_entity.pdbx_description
1 polymer ?
#
loop_
_entity_poly.entity_id
_entity_poly.type
_entity_poly.pdbx_seq_one_letter_code
_entity_poly.pdbx_strand_id
1 'polypeptide(L)'
;MRALRSACMLGVLLEAVVADPLAHVRPLIGSLNGGNVFAGATLPYGLAKAVADVDGQNTGGFAMDASNVTGFSSVHDSGTGGNPSLGNFPIFPQLCPGDDLNQCYFDIDDRKVPYKAATVIAEPGMFSLELLNGIQANMTVSQHAALYRFRFPNKVSKSMSAVRPLILLDLTDLWKSRQIASVSVDETTGRIVGNGTFLPSFGAGQYTMHFCVDFDDAKIHETGVWANGRAGSDTKHMVLPRGFNKFFNQGGAFVRFIPHHETVSARMGISYKSVEQACRHAETEIPDIVNGFDALVATAREQWRFKLGPISISPGLLPDMDLIKSFWSGVYRTMISPQNYTGENPHWDTGKPYFDSFYWYVFLSVLFSGVGLLFISS
;
A
#
# COMPACT_ATOMS: atom_id res chain seq x y z
N MET A 1 -35.67 31.58 -22.73
CA MET A 1 -34.20 31.44 -22.87
C MET A 1 -33.48 30.70 -21.71
N ARG A 2 -34.15 30.21 -20.66
CA ARG A 2 -33.48 29.46 -19.57
C ARG A 2 -33.29 27.95 -19.82
N ALA A 3 -34.03 27.33 -20.76
CA ALA A 3 -33.93 25.88 -21.02
C ALA A 3 -32.75 25.47 -21.94
N LEU A 4 -32.31 26.33 -22.87
CA LEU A 4 -31.22 25.99 -23.82
C LEU A 4 -29.82 25.98 -23.19
N ARG A 5 -29.60 26.72 -22.08
CA ARG A 5 -28.29 26.74 -21.41
C ARG A 5 -28.02 25.47 -20.59
N SER A 6 -29.07 24.79 -20.12
CA SER A 6 -28.94 23.56 -19.33
C SER A 6 -28.55 22.35 -20.19
N ALA A 7 -29.11 22.22 -21.40
CA ALA A 7 -28.81 21.10 -22.30
C ALA A 7 -27.38 21.17 -22.88
N CYS A 8 -26.89 22.38 -23.17
CA CYS A 8 -25.53 22.58 -23.69
C CYS A 8 -24.46 22.29 -22.62
N MET A 9 -24.70 22.68 -21.36
CA MET A 9 -23.82 22.30 -20.25
C MET A 9 -23.84 20.78 -19.99
N LEU A 10 -25.00 20.13 -20.07
CA LEU A 10 -25.12 18.68 -19.88
C LEU A 10 -24.36 17.88 -20.97
N GLY A 11 -24.40 18.34 -22.22
CA GLY A 11 -23.67 17.72 -23.34
C GLY A 11 -22.14 17.84 -23.21
N VAL A 12 -21.64 19.03 -22.83
CA VAL A 12 -20.20 19.26 -22.62
C VAL A 12 -19.67 18.48 -21.42
N LEU A 13 -20.44 18.40 -20.33
CA LEU A 13 -20.09 17.58 -19.16
C LEU A 13 -20.06 16.09 -19.47
N LEU A 14 -21.00 15.59 -20.29
CA LEU A 14 -21.05 14.18 -20.67
C LEU A 14 -19.88 13.80 -21.59
N GLU A 15 -19.53 14.65 -22.56
CA GLU A 15 -18.35 14.45 -23.41
C GLU A 15 -17.05 14.47 -22.59
N ALA A 16 -16.90 15.41 -21.66
CA ALA A 16 -15.72 15.50 -20.81
C ALA A 16 -15.57 14.30 -19.84
N VAL A 17 -16.67 13.78 -19.31
CA VAL A 17 -16.68 12.60 -18.43
C VAL A 17 -16.36 11.31 -19.20
N VAL A 18 -16.79 11.21 -20.46
CA VAL A 18 -16.41 10.10 -21.36
C VAL A 18 -14.96 10.23 -21.83
N ALA A 19 -14.43 11.46 -21.88
CA ALA A 19 -13.09 11.75 -22.36
C ALA A 19 -11.98 11.50 -21.33
N ASP A 20 -12.21 11.64 -20.01
CA ASP A 20 -11.18 11.32 -18.99
C ASP A 20 -11.15 9.81 -18.70
N PRO A 21 -10.13 9.06 -19.19
CA PRO A 21 -10.05 7.62 -18.95
C PRO A 21 -10.06 7.25 -17.48
N LEU A 22 -9.50 8.12 -16.64
CA LEU A 22 -9.33 7.88 -15.22
C LEU A 22 -10.67 7.82 -14.48
N ALA A 23 -11.69 8.54 -14.97
CA ALA A 23 -13.03 8.54 -14.41
C ALA A 23 -13.73 7.17 -14.54
N HIS A 24 -13.24 6.30 -15.43
CA HIS A 24 -13.80 4.98 -15.70
C HIS A 24 -13.03 3.82 -15.07
N VAL A 25 -11.83 4.07 -14.54
CA VAL A 25 -11.05 3.04 -13.85
C VAL A 25 -11.75 2.67 -12.53
N ARG A 26 -11.89 1.37 -12.27
CA ARG A 26 -12.45 0.80 -11.04
C ARG A 26 -11.48 -0.27 -10.52
N PRO A 27 -10.53 0.09 -9.64
CA PRO A 27 -9.53 -0.85 -9.11
C PRO A 27 -10.14 -2.06 -8.39
N LEU A 28 -11.30 -1.90 -7.76
CA LEU A 28 -12.02 -2.99 -7.06
C LEU A 28 -12.61 -4.06 -7.99
N ILE A 29 -12.78 -3.81 -9.29
CA ILE A 29 -13.26 -4.87 -10.20
C ILE A 29 -12.22 -5.99 -10.21
N GLY A 30 -12.62 -7.21 -9.84
CA GLY A 30 -11.72 -8.37 -9.72
C GLY A 30 -11.12 -8.58 -8.32
N SER A 31 -11.45 -7.76 -7.32
CA SER A 31 -11.04 -7.99 -5.92
C SER A 31 -11.89 -9.06 -5.21
N LEU A 32 -12.82 -9.69 -5.92
CA LEU A 32 -13.74 -10.71 -5.41
C LEU A 32 -13.74 -11.92 -6.34
N ASN A 33 -14.16 -13.05 -5.80
CA ASN A 33 -14.36 -14.31 -6.53
C ASN A 33 -13.12 -14.79 -7.29
N GLY A 34 -11.94 -14.64 -6.67
CA GLY A 34 -10.69 -15.22 -7.18
C GLY A 34 -9.99 -14.43 -8.29
N GLY A 35 -10.39 -13.18 -8.55
CA GLY A 35 -9.65 -12.31 -9.47
C GLY A 35 -8.30 -11.83 -8.91
N ASN A 36 -8.19 -11.72 -7.59
CA ASN A 36 -6.93 -11.46 -6.86
C ASN A 36 -6.19 -10.19 -7.29
N VAL A 37 -6.91 -9.21 -7.83
CA VAL A 37 -6.30 -7.97 -8.34
C VAL A 37 -5.78 -7.11 -7.19
N PHE A 38 -4.72 -6.36 -7.44
CA PHE A 38 -4.32 -5.29 -6.55
C PHE A 38 -5.28 -4.09 -6.71
N ALA A 39 -5.90 -3.66 -5.60
CA ALA A 39 -6.89 -2.59 -5.60
C ALA A 39 -6.39 -1.28 -4.95
N GLY A 40 -5.14 -1.25 -4.47
CA GLY A 40 -4.59 -0.11 -3.74
C GLY A 40 -4.01 0.99 -4.61
N ALA A 41 -3.31 1.91 -3.94
CA ALA A 41 -2.57 3.00 -4.57
C ALA A 41 -1.27 2.47 -5.20
N THR A 42 -1.06 2.75 -6.48
CA THR A 42 0.16 2.45 -7.23
C THR A 42 0.35 3.49 -8.33
N LEU A 43 1.60 3.76 -8.72
CA LEU A 43 1.92 4.39 -10.00
C LEU A 43 1.85 3.35 -11.13
N PRO A 44 1.78 3.76 -12.41
CA PRO A 44 2.03 2.84 -13.51
C PRO A 44 3.40 2.18 -13.36
N TYR A 45 3.41 0.85 -13.26
CA TYR A 45 4.59 0.04 -13.00
C TYR A 45 5.33 0.39 -11.69
N GLY A 46 4.65 1.05 -10.75
CA GLY A 46 5.20 1.44 -9.45
C GLY A 46 5.61 0.23 -8.63
N LEU A 47 6.73 0.38 -7.91
CA LEU A 47 7.19 -0.62 -6.95
C LEU A 47 6.39 -0.52 -5.64
N ALA A 48 6.17 0.70 -5.17
CA ALA A 48 5.28 0.96 -4.05
C ALA A 48 3.81 0.74 -4.46
N LYS A 49 3.16 -0.12 -3.68
CA LYS A 49 1.78 -0.55 -3.85
C LYS A 49 1.11 -0.60 -2.48
N ALA A 50 0.53 0.53 -2.08
CA ALA A 50 -0.05 0.70 -0.75
C ALA A 50 -1.53 0.29 -0.72
N VAL A 51 -1.89 -0.65 0.15
CA VAL A 51 -3.28 -1.06 0.39
C VAL A 51 -3.45 -1.57 1.83
N ALA A 52 -4.71 -1.75 2.25
CA ALA A 52 -5.04 -2.50 3.46
C ALA A 52 -4.96 -4.02 3.21
N ASP A 53 -4.40 -4.76 4.15
CA ASP A 53 -4.25 -6.22 4.09
C ASP A 53 -5.40 -6.91 4.80
N VAL A 54 -6.10 -7.84 4.16
CA VAL A 54 -7.23 -8.58 4.77
C VAL A 54 -6.92 -10.04 5.09
N ASP A 55 -7.67 -10.64 6.02
CA ASP A 55 -7.56 -12.07 6.39
C ASP A 55 -8.45 -13.02 5.55
N GLY A 56 -9.03 -12.52 4.45
CA GLY A 56 -9.79 -13.31 3.46
C GLY A 56 -9.02 -13.53 2.16
N GLN A 57 -9.59 -13.08 1.04
CA GLN A 57 -8.90 -13.02 -0.24
C GLN A 57 -7.81 -11.93 -0.19
N ASN A 58 -6.56 -12.35 -0.08
CA ASN A 58 -5.46 -11.43 0.26
C ASN A 58 -4.25 -11.52 -0.69
N THR A 59 -4.36 -12.21 -1.82
CA THR A 59 -3.31 -12.28 -2.85
C THR A 59 -2.96 -10.94 -3.48
N GLY A 60 -3.92 -10.00 -3.53
CA GLY A 60 -3.69 -8.59 -3.91
C GLY A 60 -3.69 -7.63 -2.71
N GLY A 61 -3.52 -8.14 -1.48
CA GLY A 61 -3.63 -7.38 -0.23
C GLY A 61 -5.09 -7.21 0.23
N PHE A 62 -5.94 -6.60 -0.60
CA PHE A 62 -7.33 -6.24 -0.25
C PHE A 62 -8.40 -6.91 -1.11
N ALA A 63 -9.49 -7.32 -0.46
CA ALA A 63 -10.72 -7.75 -1.11
C ALA A 63 -11.98 -7.15 -0.43
N MET A 64 -13.01 -6.95 -1.24
CA MET A 64 -14.34 -6.48 -0.78
C MET A 64 -15.20 -7.64 -0.23
N ASP A 65 -14.59 -8.59 0.48
CA ASP A 65 -15.18 -9.86 0.93
C ASP A 65 -15.65 -9.85 2.39
N ALA A 66 -15.76 -8.66 2.98
CA ALA A 66 -16.13 -8.42 4.38
C ALA A 66 -15.16 -9.01 5.42
N SER A 67 -13.93 -9.36 5.01
CA SER A 67 -12.86 -9.78 5.92
C SER A 67 -12.32 -8.65 6.80
N ASN A 68 -11.48 -9.02 7.77
CA ASN A 68 -10.86 -8.08 8.69
C ASN A 68 -9.57 -7.53 8.11
N VAL A 69 -9.31 -6.24 8.34
CA VAL A 69 -8.01 -5.63 8.06
C VAL A 69 -7.01 -6.06 9.15
N THR A 70 -5.87 -6.57 8.73
CA THR A 70 -4.78 -7.09 9.56
C THR A 70 -3.54 -6.18 9.58
N GLY A 71 -3.43 -5.30 8.58
CA GLY A 71 -2.25 -4.49 8.31
C GLY A 71 -2.49 -3.49 7.18
N PHE A 72 -1.52 -2.59 6.99
CA PHE A 72 -1.40 -1.74 5.80
C PHE A 72 0.04 -1.83 5.33
N SER A 73 0.28 -2.38 4.14
CA SER A 73 1.63 -2.62 3.61
C SER A 73 1.84 -1.98 2.24
N SER A 74 3.12 -1.85 1.85
CA SER A 74 3.56 -0.99 0.73
C SER A 74 4.00 -1.75 -0.52
N VAL A 75 3.88 -3.09 -0.56
CA VAL A 75 4.37 -3.93 -1.66
C VAL A 75 3.43 -5.09 -1.91
N HIS A 76 3.01 -5.29 -3.16
CA HIS A 76 2.02 -6.30 -3.52
C HIS A 76 2.24 -6.82 -4.94
N ASP A 77 1.69 -7.98 -5.22
CA ASP A 77 1.48 -8.41 -6.59
C ASP A 77 -0.01 -8.31 -6.96
N SER A 78 -0.31 -8.42 -8.25
CA SER A 78 -1.68 -8.32 -8.75
C SER A 78 -2.04 -9.52 -9.62
N GLY A 79 -3.15 -10.16 -9.29
CA GLY A 79 -3.71 -11.28 -10.08
C GLY A 79 -2.99 -12.60 -9.87
N THR A 80 -2.21 -12.75 -8.80
CA THR A 80 -1.52 -14.00 -8.48
C THR A 80 -2.46 -15.01 -7.86
N GLY A 81 -2.23 -16.30 -8.13
CA GLY A 81 -2.85 -17.41 -7.43
C GLY A 81 -1.95 -17.95 -6.32
N GLY A 82 -2.38 -19.06 -5.69
CA GLY A 82 -1.56 -19.74 -4.69
C GLY A 82 -1.43 -18.94 -3.39
N ASN A 83 -0.23 -18.95 -2.80
CA ASN A 83 0.02 -18.18 -1.60
C ASN A 83 0.14 -16.68 -1.93
N PRO A 84 -0.34 -15.78 -1.05
CA PRO A 84 -0.17 -14.36 -1.28
C PRO A 84 1.32 -14.01 -1.38
N SER A 85 1.65 -13.09 -2.26
CA SER A 85 3.03 -12.63 -2.46
C SER A 85 3.19 -11.27 -1.80
N LEU A 86 4.37 -11.00 -1.24
CA LEU A 86 4.72 -9.71 -0.66
C LEU A 86 3.80 -9.33 0.53
N GLY A 87 3.35 -8.08 0.61
CA GLY A 87 2.73 -7.48 1.79
C GLY A 87 3.68 -7.42 2.97
N ASN A 88 4.96 -7.15 2.69
CA ASN A 88 6.00 -7.07 3.70
C ASN A 88 5.83 -5.81 4.55
N PHE A 89 6.24 -5.93 5.81
CA PHE A 89 6.36 -4.81 6.76
C PHE A 89 5.05 -4.03 6.99
N PRO A 90 3.87 -4.68 7.18
CA PRO A 90 2.65 -3.94 7.41
C PRO A 90 2.75 -3.09 8.67
N ILE A 91 2.23 -1.87 8.59
CA ILE A 91 1.97 -1.03 9.75
C ILE A 91 0.52 -1.13 10.17
N PHE A 92 0.24 -0.94 11.45
CA PHE A 92 -1.14 -0.98 11.95
C PHE A 92 -1.38 0.09 13.05
N PRO A 93 -2.34 1.00 12.84
CA PRO A 93 -2.75 1.97 13.85
C PRO A 93 -3.72 1.35 14.86
N GLN A 94 -3.54 1.65 16.14
CA GLN A 94 -4.47 1.23 17.19
C GLN A 94 -4.52 2.21 18.37
N LEU A 95 -5.52 2.00 19.22
CA LEU A 95 -5.66 2.65 20.52
C LEU A 95 -5.71 1.54 21.57
N CYS A 96 -4.78 1.56 22.52
CA CYS A 96 -4.70 0.52 23.54
C CYS A 96 -5.72 0.77 24.66
N PRO A 97 -6.49 -0.24 25.09
CA PRO A 97 -7.41 -0.11 26.21
C PRO A 97 -6.72 0.45 27.46
N GLY A 98 -7.33 1.49 28.06
CA GLY A 98 -6.79 2.14 29.26
C GLY A 98 -5.45 2.85 29.06
N ASP A 99 -4.99 3.05 27.81
CA ASP A 99 -3.66 3.58 27.50
C ASP A 99 -2.51 2.72 28.10
N ASP A 100 -2.77 1.42 28.31
CA ASP A 100 -1.80 0.44 28.81
C ASP A 100 -1.19 -0.35 27.66
N LEU A 101 0.14 -0.33 27.56
CA LEU A 101 0.90 -1.07 26.54
C LEU A 101 0.62 -2.58 26.61
N ASN A 102 0.38 -3.12 27.81
CA ASN A 102 0.11 -4.54 28.02
C ASN A 102 -1.30 -4.97 27.58
N GLN A 103 -2.18 -4.00 27.28
CA GLN A 103 -3.52 -4.25 26.78
C GLN A 103 -3.63 -4.03 25.26
N CYS A 104 -2.57 -3.57 24.60
CA CYS A 104 -2.54 -3.45 23.14
C CYS A 104 -2.61 -4.83 22.47
N TYR A 105 -3.15 -4.89 21.26
CA TYR A 105 -3.22 -6.12 20.47
C TYR A 105 -2.10 -6.09 19.42
N PHE A 106 -1.11 -6.97 19.55
CA PHE A 106 0.06 -7.00 18.67
C PHE A 106 0.00 -8.11 17.63
N ASP A 107 -0.40 -9.32 18.01
CA ASP A 107 -0.49 -10.44 17.07
C ASP A 107 -1.60 -10.20 16.04
N ILE A 108 -1.38 -10.68 14.81
CA ILE A 108 -2.28 -10.46 13.66
C ILE A 108 -3.71 -10.87 13.98
N ASP A 109 -3.89 -12.02 14.63
CA ASP A 109 -5.21 -12.59 14.90
C ASP A 109 -6.00 -11.80 15.95
N ASP A 110 -5.30 -11.13 16.87
CA ASP A 110 -5.91 -10.32 17.93
C ASP A 110 -6.18 -8.87 17.49
N ARG A 111 -5.28 -8.29 16.69
CA ARG A 111 -5.36 -6.87 16.32
C ARG A 111 -6.30 -6.56 15.18
N LYS A 112 -6.72 -7.56 14.41
CA LYS A 112 -7.49 -7.37 13.18
C LYS A 112 -8.84 -6.69 13.44
N VAL A 113 -9.23 -5.79 12.54
CA VAL A 113 -10.46 -5.00 12.69
C VAL A 113 -11.26 -5.04 11.39
N PRO A 114 -12.58 -5.31 11.43
CA PRO A 114 -13.40 -5.20 10.23
C PRO A 114 -13.43 -3.75 9.70
N TYR A 115 -13.53 -3.58 8.39
CA TYR A 115 -13.66 -2.26 7.76
C TYR A 115 -15.12 -1.91 7.44
N LYS A 116 -15.40 -0.62 7.31
CA LYS A 116 -16.70 -0.11 6.84
C LYS A 116 -16.72 -0.13 5.31
N ALA A 117 -17.37 -1.13 4.72
CA ALA A 117 -17.41 -1.31 3.26
C ALA A 117 -17.84 -0.06 2.47
N ALA A 118 -18.78 0.74 2.99
CA ALA A 118 -19.25 1.97 2.35
C ALA A 118 -18.22 3.11 2.32
N THR A 119 -17.12 3.00 3.08
CA THR A 119 -16.04 4.00 3.15
C THR A 119 -14.85 3.68 2.28
N VAL A 120 -14.84 2.50 1.63
CA VAL A 120 -13.74 2.07 0.78
C VAL A 120 -13.71 2.94 -0.48
N ILE A 121 -12.60 3.64 -0.67
CA ILE A 121 -12.29 4.42 -1.86
C ILE A 121 -11.03 3.80 -2.46
N ALA A 122 -11.12 3.37 -3.71
CA ALA A 122 -10.01 2.85 -4.47
C ALA A 122 -9.97 3.55 -5.82
N GLU A 123 -8.94 4.33 -6.04
CA GLU A 123 -8.75 5.14 -7.24
C GLU A 123 -7.28 5.07 -7.69
N PRO A 124 -6.97 5.34 -8.97
CA PRO A 124 -5.60 5.39 -9.43
C PRO A 124 -4.74 6.35 -8.59
N GLY A 125 -3.81 5.78 -7.82
CA GLY A 125 -2.92 6.52 -6.92
C GLY A 125 -3.45 6.78 -5.50
N MET A 126 -4.64 6.32 -5.12
CA MET A 126 -5.18 6.52 -3.78
C MET A 126 -6.03 5.34 -3.30
N PHE A 127 -5.84 4.96 -2.05
CA PHE A 127 -6.72 4.02 -1.37
C PHE A 127 -7.11 4.56 0.02
N SER A 128 -8.35 4.35 0.43
CA SER A 128 -8.84 4.79 1.74
C SER A 128 -9.93 3.84 2.26
N LEU A 129 -9.97 3.65 3.57
CA LEU A 129 -11.09 3.03 4.28
C LEU A 129 -11.18 3.53 5.72
N GLU A 130 -12.30 3.25 6.37
CA GLU A 130 -12.47 3.41 7.81
C GLU A 130 -12.63 2.04 8.47
N LEU A 131 -11.87 1.81 9.55
CA LEU A 131 -12.01 0.64 10.41
C LEU A 131 -13.25 0.80 11.33
N LEU A 132 -13.86 -0.31 11.75
CA LEU A 132 -15.02 -0.26 12.65
C LEU A 132 -14.71 0.37 14.02
N ASN A 133 -13.45 0.38 14.44
CA ASN A 133 -13.00 1.08 15.65
C ASN A 133 -12.91 2.61 15.48
N GLY A 134 -13.22 3.15 14.28
CA GLY A 134 -13.28 4.58 13.98
C GLY A 134 -11.97 5.19 13.49
N ILE A 135 -10.91 4.39 13.29
CA ILE A 135 -9.67 4.87 12.67
C ILE A 135 -9.85 4.92 11.15
N GLN A 136 -9.63 6.07 10.55
CA GLN A 136 -9.61 6.24 9.10
C GLN A 136 -8.18 6.13 8.58
N ALA A 137 -7.97 5.32 7.54
CA ALA A 137 -6.69 5.15 6.88
C ALA A 137 -6.78 5.67 5.44
N ASN A 138 -5.90 6.59 5.07
CA ASN A 138 -5.71 7.05 3.70
C ASN A 138 -4.28 6.73 3.27
N MET A 139 -4.08 6.29 2.04
CA MET A 139 -2.75 6.00 1.51
C MET A 139 -2.59 6.39 0.05
N THR A 140 -1.39 6.85 -0.28
CA THR A 140 -0.91 7.20 -1.61
C THR A 140 0.54 6.76 -1.75
N VAL A 141 1.11 6.88 -2.94
CA VAL A 141 2.46 6.36 -3.25
C VAL A 141 3.29 7.31 -4.11
N SER A 142 4.59 7.13 -4.02
CA SER A 142 5.57 7.50 -5.06
C SER A 142 6.06 6.22 -5.76
N GLN A 143 7.25 6.22 -6.39
CA GLN A 143 7.76 5.05 -7.10
C GLN A 143 8.19 3.94 -6.13
N HIS A 144 8.91 4.29 -5.06
CA HIS A 144 9.50 3.35 -4.09
C HIS A 144 9.05 3.60 -2.64
N ALA A 145 8.15 4.54 -2.41
CA ALA A 145 7.64 4.85 -1.08
C ALA A 145 6.11 5.00 -1.05
N ALA A 146 5.54 4.77 0.13
CA ALA A 146 4.13 4.97 0.43
C ALA A 146 3.97 6.02 1.53
N LEU A 147 2.90 6.80 1.45
CA LEU A 147 2.49 7.73 2.50
C LEU A 147 1.11 7.33 3.02
N TYR A 148 1.06 7.07 4.33
CA TYR A 148 -0.15 6.73 5.08
C TYR A 148 -0.57 7.91 5.96
N ARG A 149 -1.87 8.15 6.08
CA ARG A 149 -2.48 9.07 7.03
C ARG A 149 -3.54 8.34 7.84
N PHE A 150 -3.28 8.17 9.13
CA PHE A 150 -4.21 7.54 10.06
C PHE A 150 -4.88 8.59 10.92
N ARG A 151 -6.17 8.82 10.71
CA ARG A 151 -6.97 9.70 11.56
C ARG A 151 -7.65 8.89 12.65
N PHE A 152 -7.27 9.15 13.89
CA PHE A 152 -7.82 8.53 15.08
C PHE A 152 -9.11 9.24 15.51
N PRO A 153 -10.07 8.53 16.12
CA PRO A 153 -11.33 9.12 16.56
C PRO A 153 -11.11 10.17 17.66
N ASN A 154 -11.94 11.21 17.69
CA ASN A 154 -11.87 12.44 18.53
C ASN A 154 -11.75 12.22 20.07
N LYS A 155 -11.75 10.97 20.55
CA LYS A 155 -11.45 10.62 21.94
C LYS A 155 -9.95 10.77 22.29
N VAL A 156 -9.10 10.97 21.29
CA VAL A 156 -7.69 11.34 21.43
C VAL A 156 -7.59 12.88 21.62
N SER A 157 -8.14 13.41 22.72
CA SER A 157 -8.14 14.86 23.03
C SER A 157 -7.37 15.14 24.31
N LYS A 158 -6.66 16.29 24.39
CA LYS A 158 -5.68 16.80 25.39
C LYS A 158 -6.03 16.70 26.90
N SER A 159 -7.11 16.02 27.27
CA SER A 159 -7.42 15.66 28.66
C SER A 159 -6.43 14.60 29.16
N MET A 160 -6.18 14.58 30.48
CA MET A 160 -5.39 13.55 31.17
C MET A 160 -5.93 12.11 31.03
N SER A 161 -7.02 11.91 30.29
CA SER A 161 -7.64 10.61 29.97
C SER A 161 -7.53 10.23 28.48
N ALA A 162 -6.69 10.93 27.70
CA ALA A 162 -6.49 10.65 26.28
C ALA A 162 -5.76 9.31 26.08
N VAL A 163 -6.35 8.40 25.30
CA VAL A 163 -5.63 7.20 24.84
C VAL A 163 -4.61 7.62 23.78
N ARG A 164 -3.35 7.23 23.95
CA ARG A 164 -2.28 7.57 23.00
C ARG A 164 -2.40 6.71 21.74
N PRO A 165 -2.32 7.31 20.53
CA PRO A 165 -2.13 6.56 19.31
C PRO A 165 -0.90 5.67 19.39
N LEU A 166 -1.03 4.43 18.93
CA LEU A 166 0.08 3.53 18.68
C LEU A 166 0.06 3.14 17.21
N ILE A 167 1.21 3.20 16.56
CA ILE A 167 1.43 2.55 15.26
C ILE A 167 2.51 1.51 15.45
N LEU A 168 2.19 0.26 15.14
CA LEU A 168 3.17 -0.82 15.08
C LEU A 168 3.61 -1.07 13.63
N LEU A 169 4.81 -1.60 13.48
CA LEU A 169 5.30 -2.29 12.30
C LEU A 169 5.44 -3.78 12.64
N ASP A 170 5.01 -4.65 11.73
CA ASP A 170 5.10 -6.11 11.86
C ASP A 170 6.08 -6.66 10.82
N LEU A 171 6.93 -7.61 11.22
CA LEU A 171 7.88 -8.27 10.32
C LEU A 171 7.24 -9.44 9.56
N THR A 172 5.95 -9.70 9.75
CA THR A 172 5.19 -10.76 9.08
C THR A 172 4.63 -10.28 7.76
N ASP A 173 5.01 -10.94 6.66
CA ASP A 173 4.43 -10.76 5.33
C ASP A 173 3.10 -11.53 5.18
N LEU A 174 2.33 -11.24 4.12
CA LEU A 174 0.98 -11.82 3.92
C LEU A 174 0.96 -13.36 3.99
N TRP A 175 2.02 -14.02 3.52
CA TRP A 175 2.12 -15.48 3.53
C TRP A 175 2.78 -16.05 4.78
N LYS A 176 3.24 -15.22 5.72
CA LYS A 176 4.06 -15.66 6.86
C LYS A 176 5.29 -16.45 6.36
N SER A 177 5.92 -15.95 5.30
CA SER A 177 7.03 -16.58 4.58
C SER A 177 8.41 -16.13 5.06
N ARG A 178 8.48 -15.13 5.96
CA ARG A 178 9.73 -14.65 6.57
C ARG A 178 10.58 -15.80 7.12
N GLN A 179 11.86 -15.80 6.75
CA GLN A 179 12.90 -16.70 7.30
C GLN A 179 13.62 -16.07 8.48
N ILE A 180 14.02 -14.81 8.33
CA ILE A 180 14.65 -13.99 9.36
C ILE A 180 14.38 -12.52 9.06
N ALA A 181 14.27 -11.70 10.07
CA ALA A 181 14.18 -10.25 9.91
C ALA A 181 14.81 -9.53 11.10
N SER A 182 15.10 -8.26 10.90
CA SER A 182 15.57 -7.35 11.93
C SER A 182 14.78 -6.06 11.89
N VAL A 183 14.60 -5.45 13.06
CA VAL A 183 13.98 -4.14 13.20
C VAL A 183 14.70 -3.35 14.28
N SER A 184 14.81 -2.05 14.07
CA SER A 184 15.27 -1.08 15.05
C SER A 184 14.33 0.12 15.02
N VAL A 185 14.05 0.68 16.19
CA VAL A 185 13.28 1.92 16.34
C VAL A 185 14.11 2.96 17.08
N ASP A 186 14.22 4.16 16.51
CA ASP A 186 14.86 5.28 17.18
C ASP A 186 13.94 5.87 18.24
N GLU A 187 14.47 6.05 19.46
CA GLU A 187 13.67 6.53 20.60
C GLU A 187 13.26 8.00 20.48
N THR A 188 14.05 8.80 19.76
CA THR A 188 13.87 10.25 19.68
C THR A 188 12.93 10.63 18.55
N THR A 189 13.10 10.00 17.39
CA THR A 189 12.40 10.30 16.14
C THR A 189 11.25 9.34 15.87
N GLY A 190 11.23 8.18 16.53
CA GLY A 190 10.29 7.09 16.20
C GLY A 190 10.62 6.38 14.89
N ARG A 191 11.70 6.75 14.18
CA ARG A 191 12.08 6.12 12.90
C ARG A 191 12.25 4.63 13.09
N ILE A 192 11.55 3.83 12.28
CA ILE A 192 11.68 2.37 12.27
C ILE A 192 12.43 1.95 11.01
N VAL A 193 13.53 1.23 11.18
CA VAL A 193 14.31 0.67 10.07
C VAL A 193 14.51 -0.81 10.25
N GLY A 194 14.75 -1.51 9.15
CA GLY A 194 15.02 -2.94 9.23
C GLY A 194 15.04 -3.63 7.88
N ASN A 195 15.09 -4.94 7.95
CA ASN A 195 15.05 -5.81 6.79
C ASN A 195 14.38 -7.14 7.12
N GLY A 196 14.04 -7.88 6.08
CA GLY A 196 13.56 -9.25 6.20
C GLY A 196 13.94 -10.05 4.98
N THR A 197 14.26 -11.32 5.20
CA THR A 197 14.46 -12.31 4.16
C THR A 197 13.23 -13.21 4.09
N PHE A 198 12.66 -13.34 2.89
CA PHE A 198 11.36 -13.97 2.64
C PHE A 198 11.47 -15.02 1.53
N LEU A 199 10.49 -15.92 1.49
CA LEU A 199 10.35 -16.84 0.36
C LEU A 199 9.48 -16.17 -0.71
N PRO A 200 9.84 -16.28 -2.00
CA PRO A 200 8.95 -15.84 -3.05
C PRO A 200 7.77 -16.82 -3.15
N SER A 201 6.55 -16.31 -3.43
CA SER A 201 5.39 -17.19 -3.65
C SER A 201 5.56 -18.07 -4.89
N PHE A 202 6.28 -17.57 -5.88
CA PHE A 202 6.64 -18.28 -7.11
C PHE A 202 8.15 -18.26 -7.32
N GLY A 203 8.70 -19.39 -7.75
CA GLY A 203 10.13 -19.53 -8.01
C GLY A 203 10.89 -20.18 -6.84
N ALA A 204 12.22 -20.05 -6.89
CA ALA A 204 13.13 -20.66 -5.93
C ALA A 204 14.01 -19.61 -5.26
N GLY A 205 14.56 -19.94 -4.10
CA GLY A 205 15.48 -19.08 -3.36
C GLY A 205 14.77 -18.19 -2.34
N GLN A 206 15.41 -17.08 -2.01
CA GLN A 206 14.94 -16.10 -1.03
C GLN A 206 15.26 -14.71 -1.55
N TYR A 207 14.49 -13.72 -1.14
CA TYR A 207 14.81 -12.31 -1.39
C TYR A 207 14.86 -11.56 -0.06
N THR A 208 15.69 -10.51 -0.02
CA THR A 208 15.75 -9.61 1.13
C THR A 208 15.18 -8.27 0.73
N MET A 209 14.30 -7.74 1.59
CA MET A 209 13.75 -6.40 1.45
C MET A 209 14.09 -5.59 2.70
N HIS A 210 14.31 -4.30 2.51
CA HIS A 210 14.67 -3.33 3.51
C HIS A 210 13.61 -2.24 3.53
N PHE A 211 13.37 -1.67 4.70
CA PHE A 211 12.37 -0.64 4.88
C PHE A 211 12.88 0.50 5.77
N CYS A 212 12.25 1.65 5.62
CA CYS A 212 12.45 2.81 6.46
C CYS A 212 11.12 3.52 6.65
N VAL A 213 10.66 3.64 7.90
CA VAL A 213 9.42 4.32 8.28
C VAL A 213 9.74 5.56 9.08
N ASP A 214 9.27 6.70 8.60
CA ASP A 214 9.30 7.98 9.29
C ASP A 214 7.87 8.43 9.61
N PHE A 215 7.71 9.19 10.70
CA PHE A 215 6.44 9.77 11.12
C PHE A 215 6.50 11.30 11.04
N ASP A 216 5.35 11.94 10.83
CA ASP A 216 5.24 13.41 10.83
C ASP A 216 5.31 14.02 12.24
N ASP A 217 4.88 13.27 13.25
CA ASP A 217 4.77 13.75 14.63
C ASP A 217 6.06 13.50 15.43
N ALA A 218 6.74 14.59 15.76
CA ALA A 218 7.99 14.60 16.52
C ALA A 218 7.79 14.36 18.04
N LYS A 219 6.58 14.15 18.54
CA LYS A 219 6.33 13.97 19.98
C LYS A 219 6.09 12.51 20.32
N ILE A 220 7.21 11.81 20.43
CA ILE A 220 7.26 10.41 20.82
C ILE A 220 7.00 10.30 22.34
N HIS A 221 6.03 9.49 22.72
CA HIS A 221 5.81 9.11 24.13
C HIS A 221 6.71 7.95 24.52
N GLU A 222 6.67 6.89 23.71
CA GLU A 222 7.35 5.64 24.00
C GLU A 222 7.55 4.86 22.70
N THR A 223 8.70 4.22 22.57
CA THR A 223 8.99 3.28 21.48
C THR A 223 9.44 1.96 22.07
N GLY A 224 9.37 0.91 21.27
CA GLY A 224 9.89 -0.37 21.68
C GLY A 224 9.71 -1.44 20.61
N VAL A 225 9.99 -2.67 21.01
CA VAL A 225 9.76 -3.85 20.20
C VAL A 225 8.69 -4.73 20.82
N TRP A 226 8.07 -5.55 19.99
CA TRP A 226 7.11 -6.55 20.43
C TRP A 226 7.40 -7.90 19.80
N ALA A 227 7.11 -8.97 20.52
CA ALA A 227 7.21 -10.34 20.03
C ALA A 227 6.15 -11.22 20.69
N ASN A 228 5.43 -12.01 19.87
CA ASN A 228 4.40 -12.96 20.29
C ASN A 228 3.44 -12.37 21.34
N GLY A 229 2.75 -11.30 20.95
CA GLY A 229 1.75 -10.61 21.78
C GLY A 229 2.30 -9.73 22.91
N ARG A 230 3.61 -9.70 23.17
CA ARG A 230 4.20 -8.91 24.27
C ARG A 230 5.08 -7.80 23.75
N ALA A 231 4.88 -6.59 24.28
CA ALA A 231 5.71 -5.43 23.99
C ALA A 231 6.58 -5.03 25.19
N GLY A 232 7.74 -4.45 24.88
CA GLY A 232 8.62 -3.84 25.87
C GLY A 232 9.31 -2.62 25.29
N SER A 233 9.44 -1.57 26.09
CA SER A 233 9.99 -0.28 25.67
C SER A 233 11.49 -0.12 25.92
N ASP A 234 12.11 -0.95 26.75
CA ASP A 234 13.56 -0.89 27.01
C ASP A 234 14.37 -1.29 25.77
N THR A 235 13.91 -2.31 25.04
CA THR A 235 14.58 -2.84 23.85
C THR A 235 14.14 -2.08 22.61
N LYS A 236 15.12 -1.52 21.89
CA LYS A 236 14.89 -0.76 20.64
C LYS A 236 15.27 -1.50 19.38
N HIS A 237 15.84 -2.70 19.51
CA HIS A 237 16.31 -3.51 18.39
C HIS A 237 15.95 -4.98 18.62
N MET A 238 15.50 -5.65 17.57
CA MET A 238 15.22 -7.08 17.60
C MET A 238 15.66 -7.74 16.30
N VAL A 239 16.19 -8.96 16.43
CA VAL A 239 16.31 -9.93 15.33
C VAL A 239 15.34 -11.04 15.59
N LEU A 240 14.47 -11.31 14.62
CA LEU A 240 13.41 -12.28 14.72
C LEU A 240 13.68 -13.41 13.71
N PRO A 241 13.94 -14.65 14.16
CA PRO A 241 13.93 -15.83 13.30
C PRO A 241 12.49 -16.27 13.01
N ARG A 242 12.27 -17.11 11.99
CA ARG A 242 10.94 -17.62 11.62
C ARG A 242 10.19 -18.30 12.78
N GLY A 243 10.91 -19.04 13.61
CA GLY A 243 10.36 -19.94 14.62
C GLY A 243 10.67 -21.40 14.32
N PHE A 244 10.23 -22.32 15.20
CA PHE A 244 10.50 -23.76 15.11
C PHE A 244 9.19 -24.56 15.27
N ASN A 245 9.15 -25.79 14.74
CA ASN A 245 8.04 -26.75 14.94
C ASN A 245 6.63 -26.18 14.73
N LYS A 246 6.34 -25.73 13.50
CA LYS A 246 5.07 -25.10 13.06
C LYS A 246 4.68 -23.80 13.80
N PHE A 247 5.44 -23.37 14.80
CA PHE A 247 5.26 -22.07 15.44
C PHE A 247 5.95 -20.98 14.62
N PHE A 248 5.18 -20.00 14.17
CA PHE A 248 5.69 -18.82 13.48
C PHE A 248 5.78 -17.67 14.48
N ASN A 249 6.99 -17.17 14.72
CA ASN A 249 7.20 -16.03 15.61
C ASN A 249 6.62 -14.78 14.95
N GLN A 250 5.81 -14.02 15.68
CA GLN A 250 5.36 -12.69 15.26
C GLN A 250 6.13 -11.63 16.05
N GLY A 251 6.36 -10.48 15.44
CA GLY A 251 7.06 -9.40 16.12
C GLY A 251 7.42 -8.25 15.22
N GLY A 252 7.82 -7.15 15.84
CA GLY A 252 8.26 -5.95 15.16
C GLY A 252 8.53 -4.82 16.14
N ALA A 253 8.27 -3.59 15.72
CA ALA A 253 8.47 -2.39 16.53
C ALA A 253 7.19 -1.58 16.64
N PHE A 254 7.13 -0.66 17.60
CA PHE A 254 6.02 0.25 17.76
C PHE A 254 6.48 1.64 18.18
N VAL A 255 5.63 2.61 17.87
CA VAL A 255 5.74 3.99 18.33
C VAL A 255 4.40 4.40 18.95
N ARG A 256 4.45 4.95 20.16
CA ARG A 256 3.33 5.60 20.84
C ARG A 256 3.55 7.12 20.78
N PHE A 257 2.52 7.83 20.36
CA PHE A 257 2.58 9.27 20.12
C PHE A 257 1.93 10.04 21.27
N ILE A 258 2.43 11.24 21.54
CA ILE A 258 1.74 12.20 22.40
C ILE A 258 0.66 12.88 21.56
N PRO A 259 -0.63 12.79 21.92
CA PRO A 259 -1.71 13.41 21.16
C PRO A 259 -1.54 14.92 20.95
N HIS A 260 -1.36 15.35 19.70
CA HIS A 260 -1.33 16.77 19.34
C HIS A 260 -2.36 17.15 18.29
N HIS A 261 -2.65 16.25 17.37
CA HIS A 261 -3.72 16.33 16.38
C HIS A 261 -4.32 14.94 16.14
N GLU A 262 -5.46 14.88 15.45
CA GLU A 262 -6.21 13.64 15.25
C GLU A 262 -5.52 12.68 14.24
N THR A 263 -4.56 13.15 13.44
CA THR A 263 -3.95 12.36 12.36
C THR A 263 -2.49 12.06 12.66
N VAL A 264 -2.03 10.83 12.50
CA VAL A 264 -0.59 10.52 12.45
C VAL A 264 -0.27 10.03 11.05
N SER A 265 0.74 10.63 10.41
CA SER A 265 1.18 10.24 9.09
C SER A 265 2.44 9.39 9.18
N ALA A 266 2.53 8.37 8.34
CA ALA A 266 3.69 7.48 8.25
C ALA A 266 4.15 7.41 6.79
N ARG A 267 5.43 7.68 6.55
CA ARG A 267 6.07 7.52 5.25
C ARG A 267 6.95 6.28 5.30
N MET A 268 6.72 5.33 4.40
CA MET A 268 7.50 4.10 4.30
C MET A 268 8.21 4.02 2.95
N GLY A 269 9.55 4.02 2.95
CA GLY A 269 10.35 3.64 1.79
C GLY A 269 10.78 2.19 1.85
N ILE A 270 11.00 1.61 0.68
CA ILE A 270 11.47 0.23 0.52
C ILE A 270 12.68 0.15 -0.41
N SER A 271 13.48 -0.89 -0.25
CA SER A 271 14.54 -1.27 -1.20
C SER A 271 14.93 -2.74 -1.06
N TYR A 272 15.27 -3.37 -2.18
CA TYR A 272 15.87 -4.70 -2.23
C TYR A 272 17.38 -4.70 -1.96
N LYS A 273 18.00 -3.52 -1.85
CA LYS A 273 19.45 -3.37 -1.71
C LYS A 273 19.90 -3.07 -0.28
N SER A 274 19.34 -2.05 0.36
CA SER A 274 19.78 -1.66 1.70
C SER A 274 18.77 -0.76 2.43
N VAL A 275 18.93 -0.64 3.76
CA VAL A 275 18.15 0.29 4.60
C VAL A 275 18.42 1.73 4.17
N GLU A 276 19.67 2.09 3.88
CA GLU A 276 20.05 3.45 3.50
C GLU A 276 19.38 3.89 2.21
N GLN A 277 19.22 2.97 1.24
CA GLN A 277 18.49 3.26 0.01
C GLN A 277 16.98 3.34 0.25
N ALA A 278 16.41 2.48 1.09
CA ALA A 278 15.00 2.57 1.48
C ALA A 278 14.69 3.93 2.14
N CYS A 279 15.53 4.39 3.07
CA CYS A 279 15.39 5.72 3.67
C CYS A 279 15.58 6.84 2.65
N ARG A 280 16.58 6.73 1.76
CA ARG A 280 16.78 7.73 0.69
C ARG A 280 15.56 7.84 -0.20
N HIS A 281 14.99 6.72 -0.66
CA HIS A 281 13.77 6.70 -1.46
C HIS A 281 12.61 7.40 -0.76
N ALA A 282 12.37 7.08 0.51
CA ALA A 282 11.36 7.78 1.32
C ALA A 282 11.62 9.30 1.35
N GLU A 283 12.82 9.69 1.76
CA GLU A 283 13.20 11.09 1.98
C GLU A 283 13.19 11.93 0.69
N THR A 284 13.63 11.36 -0.43
CA THR A 284 13.70 12.08 -1.71
C THR A 284 12.38 12.13 -2.44
N GLU A 285 11.59 11.05 -2.40
CA GLU A 285 10.34 10.98 -3.18
C GLU A 285 9.15 11.58 -2.45
N ILE A 286 9.17 11.59 -1.11
CA ILE A 286 8.08 12.14 -0.28
C ILE A 286 8.69 13.06 0.78
N PRO A 287 9.32 14.21 0.43
CA PRO A 287 10.04 15.04 1.39
C PRO A 287 9.13 15.69 2.46
N ASP A 288 7.88 16.00 2.11
CA ASP A 288 6.89 16.58 3.03
C ASP A 288 5.84 15.53 3.43
N ILE A 289 6.04 14.91 4.60
CA ILE A 289 5.12 13.91 5.16
C ILE A 289 3.78 14.55 5.54
N VAL A 290 3.80 15.79 6.04
CA VAL A 290 2.62 16.48 6.59
C VAL A 290 1.69 16.92 5.46
N ASN A 291 2.21 17.59 4.43
CA ASN A 291 1.38 18.23 3.39
C ASN A 291 1.48 17.54 2.02
N GLY A 292 2.37 16.57 1.83
CA GLY A 292 2.64 15.98 0.52
C GLY A 292 1.55 15.06 -0.06
N PHE A 293 0.57 14.63 0.74
CA PHE A 293 -0.41 13.62 0.32
C PHE A 293 -1.20 14.00 -0.94
N ASP A 294 -1.81 15.19 -0.96
CA ASP A 294 -2.65 15.60 -2.10
C ASP A 294 -1.82 15.81 -3.37
N ALA A 295 -0.57 16.28 -3.21
CA ALA A 295 0.38 16.43 -4.31
C ALA A 295 0.81 15.07 -4.89
N LEU A 296 1.02 14.05 -4.04
CA LEU A 296 1.30 12.68 -4.49
C LEU A 296 0.11 12.08 -5.24
N VAL A 297 -1.11 12.22 -4.72
CA VAL A 297 -2.33 11.77 -5.41
C VAL A 297 -2.48 12.47 -6.77
N ALA A 298 -2.25 13.79 -6.84
CA ALA A 298 -2.29 14.53 -8.09
C ALA A 298 -1.25 14.03 -9.10
N THR A 299 -0.01 13.80 -8.65
CA THR A 299 1.10 13.28 -9.47
C THR A 299 0.77 11.88 -9.99
N ALA A 300 0.24 11.00 -9.15
CA ALA A 300 -0.16 9.66 -9.55
C ALA A 300 -1.27 9.69 -10.61
N ARG A 301 -2.29 10.53 -10.42
CA ARG A 301 -3.38 10.71 -11.39
C ARG A 301 -2.87 11.26 -12.72
N GLU A 302 -1.92 12.20 -12.70
CA GLU A 302 -1.27 12.72 -13.91
C GLU A 302 -0.51 11.63 -14.68
N GLN A 303 0.30 10.82 -13.97
CA GLN A 303 1.02 9.71 -14.61
C GLN A 303 0.08 8.67 -15.21
N TRP A 304 -1.01 8.34 -14.52
CA TRP A 304 -2.03 7.45 -15.06
C TRP A 304 -2.73 8.03 -16.28
N ARG A 305 -3.11 9.32 -16.27
CA ARG A 305 -3.67 9.98 -17.45
C ARG A 305 -2.69 9.99 -18.62
N PHE A 306 -1.42 10.26 -18.36
CA PHE A 306 -0.38 10.21 -19.39
C PHE A 306 -0.29 8.81 -20.04
N LYS A 307 -0.35 7.74 -19.23
CA LYS A 307 -0.30 6.36 -19.73
C LYS A 307 -1.56 5.91 -20.45
N LEU A 308 -2.73 6.39 -20.04
CA LEU A 308 -4.01 6.03 -20.65
C LEU A 308 -4.36 6.89 -21.88
N GLY A 309 -3.84 8.12 -21.95
CA GLY A 309 -4.13 9.12 -22.98
C GLY A 309 -3.88 8.69 -24.44
N PRO A 310 -2.90 7.82 -24.76
CA PRO A 310 -2.72 7.30 -26.11
C PRO A 310 -3.90 6.45 -26.62
N ILE A 311 -4.78 5.99 -25.74
CA ILE A 311 -5.93 5.15 -26.08
C ILE A 311 -7.15 6.04 -26.20
N SER A 312 -7.90 5.89 -27.30
CA SER A 312 -9.19 6.54 -27.48
C SER A 312 -10.28 5.50 -27.74
N ILE A 313 -11.46 5.75 -27.20
CA ILE A 313 -12.65 4.94 -27.45
C ILE A 313 -13.69 5.80 -28.17
N SER A 314 -14.35 5.21 -29.17
CA SER A 314 -15.51 5.83 -29.82
C SER A 314 -16.76 5.13 -29.29
N PRO A 315 -17.40 5.64 -28.23
CA PRO A 315 -18.66 5.09 -27.78
C PRO A 315 -19.71 5.29 -28.87
N GLY A 316 -20.45 4.23 -29.22
CA GLY A 316 -21.61 4.35 -30.08
C GLY A 316 -22.68 5.29 -29.48
N LEU A 317 -23.78 5.50 -30.21
CA LEU A 317 -24.88 6.41 -29.83
C LEU A 317 -25.48 6.14 -28.43
N LEU A 318 -25.36 4.91 -27.92
CA LEU A 318 -25.75 4.50 -26.57
C LEU A 318 -24.58 3.74 -25.92
N PRO A 319 -23.67 4.44 -25.22
CA PRO A 319 -22.53 3.79 -24.58
C PRO A 319 -22.98 2.86 -23.45
N ASP A 320 -22.49 1.62 -23.50
CA ASP A 320 -22.50 0.73 -22.34
C ASP A 320 -21.42 1.18 -21.35
N MET A 321 -21.84 1.86 -20.28
CA MET A 321 -20.92 2.38 -19.27
C MET A 321 -20.20 1.28 -18.48
N ASP A 322 -20.77 0.09 -18.35
CA ASP A 322 -20.12 -1.01 -17.65
C ASP A 322 -19.05 -1.65 -18.53
N LEU A 323 -19.29 -1.73 -19.84
CA LEU A 323 -18.25 -2.09 -20.81
C LEU A 323 -17.10 -1.08 -20.82
N ILE A 324 -17.38 0.22 -20.79
CA ILE A 324 -16.36 1.28 -20.74
C ILE A 324 -15.53 1.19 -19.46
N LYS A 325 -16.17 1.01 -18.30
CA LYS A 325 -15.47 0.81 -17.03
C LYS A 325 -14.62 -0.45 -17.06
N SER A 326 -15.15 -1.55 -17.60
CA SER A 326 -14.43 -2.83 -17.72
C SER A 326 -13.19 -2.66 -18.60
N PHE A 327 -13.32 -2.01 -19.76
CA PHE A 327 -12.22 -1.71 -20.68
C PHE A 327 -11.11 -0.92 -19.99
N TRP A 328 -11.44 0.25 -19.43
CA TRP A 328 -10.44 1.13 -18.81
C TRP A 328 -9.79 0.50 -17.57
N SER A 329 -10.57 -0.25 -16.78
CA SER A 329 -10.02 -0.99 -15.65
C SER A 329 -9.11 -2.14 -16.12
N GLY A 330 -9.43 -2.80 -17.23
CA GLY A 330 -8.59 -3.82 -17.86
C GLY A 330 -7.25 -3.24 -18.29
N VAL A 331 -7.27 -2.13 -19.04
CA VAL A 331 -6.07 -1.39 -19.47
C VAL A 331 -5.24 -0.91 -18.27
N TYR A 332 -5.88 -0.38 -17.22
CA TYR A 332 -5.19 0.02 -15.99
C TYR A 332 -4.37 -1.15 -15.40
N ARG A 333 -4.95 -2.35 -15.34
CA ARG A 333 -4.29 -3.54 -14.77
C ARG A 333 -3.09 -4.03 -15.57
N THR A 334 -3.03 -3.82 -16.88
CA THR A 334 -1.86 -4.21 -17.69
C THR A 334 -0.61 -3.40 -17.37
N MET A 335 -0.75 -2.33 -16.59
CA MET A 335 0.33 -1.47 -16.16
C MET A 335 0.58 -1.53 -14.65
N ILE A 336 -0.01 -2.49 -13.93
CA ILE A 336 0.34 -2.76 -12.52
C ILE A 336 1.56 -3.68 -12.44
N SER A 337 1.64 -4.65 -13.35
CA SER A 337 2.76 -5.58 -13.54
C SER A 337 3.13 -5.67 -15.03
N PRO A 338 4.41 -5.85 -15.41
CA PRO A 338 5.58 -6.02 -14.54
C PRO A 338 5.90 -4.72 -13.79
N GLN A 339 6.60 -4.83 -12.68
CA GLN A 339 6.93 -3.70 -11.83
C GLN A 339 8.31 -3.14 -12.23
N ASN A 340 8.51 -1.83 -12.13
CA ASN A 340 9.79 -1.19 -12.41
C ASN A 340 10.72 -1.30 -11.18
N TYR A 341 11.73 -2.16 -11.29
CA TYR A 341 12.75 -2.47 -10.30
C TYR A 341 14.09 -1.77 -10.64
N THR A 342 14.07 -0.72 -11.46
CA THR A 342 15.29 0.00 -11.86
C THR A 342 16.03 0.52 -10.62
N GLY A 343 17.31 0.20 -10.51
CA GLY A 343 18.14 0.58 -9.36
C GLY A 343 17.97 -0.33 -8.13
N GLU A 344 17.04 -1.28 -8.15
CA GLU A 344 16.71 -2.17 -7.02
C GLU A 344 17.30 -3.58 -7.12
N ASN A 345 18.01 -3.90 -8.20
CA ASN A 345 18.68 -5.20 -8.28
C ASN A 345 19.94 -5.21 -7.37
N PRO A 346 20.05 -6.15 -6.41
CA PRO A 346 21.20 -6.21 -5.50
C PRO A 346 22.46 -6.84 -6.10
N HIS A 347 22.34 -7.51 -7.25
CA HIS A 347 23.42 -8.25 -7.87
C HIS A 347 24.10 -7.48 -9.01
N TRP A 348 23.40 -6.55 -9.64
CA TRP A 348 23.97 -5.71 -10.69
C TRP A 348 23.24 -4.37 -10.79
N ASP A 349 23.93 -3.36 -11.31
CA ASP A 349 23.34 -2.08 -11.68
C ASP A 349 23.86 -1.71 -13.07
N THR A 350 22.96 -1.72 -14.05
CA THR A 350 23.32 -1.40 -15.45
C THR A 350 22.98 0.04 -15.83
N GLY A 351 22.34 0.81 -14.94
CA GLY A 351 21.77 2.12 -15.24
C GLY A 351 20.66 2.11 -16.30
N LYS A 352 20.22 0.93 -16.75
CA LYS A 352 19.13 0.74 -17.71
C LYS A 352 17.85 0.36 -16.97
N PRO A 353 16.67 0.62 -17.56
CA PRO A 353 15.41 0.17 -16.98
C PRO A 353 15.41 -1.34 -16.72
N TYR A 354 15.08 -1.73 -15.50
CA TYR A 354 14.93 -3.12 -15.07
C TYR A 354 13.50 -3.31 -14.57
N PHE A 355 12.79 -4.27 -15.14
CA PHE A 355 11.44 -4.63 -14.72
C PHE A 355 11.46 -6.08 -14.22
N ASP A 356 10.63 -6.38 -13.23
CA ASP A 356 10.48 -7.72 -12.64
C ASP A 356 9.01 -7.99 -12.30
N SER A 357 8.69 -9.11 -11.63
CA SER A 357 7.32 -9.59 -11.40
C SER A 357 6.64 -10.02 -12.72
N PHE A 358 7.36 -10.82 -13.52
CA PHE A 358 6.83 -11.47 -14.71
C PHE A 358 6.21 -12.83 -14.37
N TYR A 359 4.96 -13.03 -14.78
CA TYR A 359 4.26 -14.32 -14.61
C TYR A 359 3.99 -14.99 -15.94
N TRP A 360 3.92 -16.32 -15.94
CA TRP A 360 3.74 -17.13 -17.15
C TRP A 360 2.47 -16.75 -17.95
N TYR A 361 1.40 -16.32 -17.29
CA TYR A 361 0.15 -15.89 -17.94
C TYR A 361 0.20 -14.47 -18.53
N VAL A 362 1.20 -13.65 -18.15
CA VAL A 362 1.44 -12.33 -18.77
C VAL A 362 2.00 -12.50 -20.19
N PHE A 363 2.74 -13.58 -20.45
CA PHE A 363 3.30 -13.87 -21.77
C PHE A 363 2.20 -14.03 -22.84
N LEU A 364 1.04 -14.60 -22.50
CA LEU A 364 -0.06 -14.82 -23.44
C LEU A 364 -0.83 -13.53 -23.81
N SER A 365 -0.82 -12.50 -22.95
CA SER A 365 -1.70 -11.33 -23.08
C SER A 365 -0.97 -10.04 -23.46
N VAL A 366 0.27 -9.84 -23.01
CA VAL A 366 1.00 -8.56 -23.17
C VAL A 366 2.12 -8.63 -24.22
N LEU A 367 2.74 -9.80 -24.43
CA LEU A 367 3.85 -9.95 -25.38
C LEU A 367 3.39 -10.41 -26.78
N PHE A 368 2.25 -11.11 -26.88
CA PHE A 368 1.67 -11.54 -28.16
C PHE A 368 0.65 -10.57 -28.76
N SER A 369 0.10 -9.64 -27.97
CA SER A 369 -0.64 -8.50 -28.52
C SER A 369 0.40 -7.51 -29.07
N GLY A 370 0.67 -7.56 -30.37
CA GLY A 370 1.73 -6.83 -31.08
C GLY A 370 1.64 -5.29 -31.05
N VAL A 371 1.52 -4.69 -29.88
CA VAL A 371 1.52 -3.23 -29.61
C VAL A 371 2.84 -2.80 -28.94
N GLY A 372 3.76 -3.73 -28.62
CA GLY A 372 4.99 -3.45 -27.87
C GLY A 372 6.33 -3.63 -28.60
N LEU A 373 6.35 -3.87 -29.91
CA LEU A 373 7.59 -4.20 -30.65
C LEU A 373 7.98 -3.24 -31.77
N LEU A 374 7.40 -2.04 -31.78
CA LEU A 374 7.88 -0.91 -32.60
C LEU A 374 8.15 0.26 -31.65
N PHE A 375 9.37 0.36 -31.12
CA PHE A 375 10.10 1.61 -30.79
C PHE A 375 11.37 1.26 -29.98
N ILE A 376 12.23 0.40 -30.53
CA ILE A 376 13.69 0.46 -30.27
C ILE A 376 14.37 0.23 -31.63
N SER A 377 14.40 1.29 -32.42
CA SER A 377 15.22 1.41 -33.64
C SER A 377 15.23 2.88 -34.02
N SER A 378 16.15 3.63 -33.42
CA SER A 378 16.84 4.84 -33.91
C SER A 378 17.83 5.26 -32.86
#